data_AF-A0A928JZ02-F1
#
_entry.id   AF-A0A928JZ02-F1
#
_cell.length_a   1.000
_cell.length_b   1.000
_cell.length_c   1.000
_cell.angle_alpha   90.00
_cell.angle_beta   90.00
_cell.angle_gamma   90.00
#
_symmetry.space_group_name_H-M   'P 1'
#
loop_
_entity.id
_entity.type
_entity.pdbx_description
1 polymer ?
#
loop_
_entity_poly.entity_id
_entity_poly.type
_entity_poly.pdbx_seq_one_letter_code
_entity_poly.pdbx_strand_id
1 'polypeptide(L)'
;WTYDNYWYWGSGSGQVDGVPFGFNIGYGFGNTSAASENVIFYNGKAHKIDDVTFNISENYTDPWTFTSSDGRFEMDFVPIIDRAAVIDLKAIITDQHQVFGKMSGTAILDDGTKIEIKDFLCFAEKVHNKY
;
A
#
# COMPACT_ATOMS: atom_id res chain seq x y z
N TRP A 1 15.97 -13.66 11.54
CA TRP A 1 14.79 -12.93 12.03
C TRP A 1 15.25 -11.93 13.06
N THR A 2 15.00 -10.65 12.82
CA THR A 2 15.25 -9.56 13.77
C THR A 2 14.13 -9.53 14.81
N TYR A 3 14.46 -9.17 16.05
CA TYR A 3 13.59 -9.18 17.23
C TYR A 3 12.43 -8.17 17.14
N ASP A 4 12.57 -7.14 16.29
CA ASP A 4 11.65 -6.02 16.11
C ASP A 4 11.56 -5.70 14.61
N ASN A 5 10.38 -5.79 14.01
CA ASN A 5 10.17 -5.56 12.57
C ASN A 5 8.91 -4.74 12.30
N TYR A 6 9.05 -3.78 11.38
CA TYR A 6 7.94 -3.06 10.79
C TYR A 6 7.81 -3.43 9.32
N TRP A 7 6.60 -3.72 8.86
CA TRP A 7 6.31 -3.76 7.43
C TRP A 7 5.08 -2.94 7.08
N TYR A 8 5.06 -2.52 5.82
CA TYR A 8 4.00 -1.76 5.20
C TYR A 8 3.59 -2.50 3.94
N TRP A 9 2.30 -2.68 3.75
CA TRP A 9 1.79 -3.36 2.56
C TRP A 9 0.43 -2.79 2.16
N GLY A 10 0.13 -2.75 0.88
CA GLY A 10 -1.14 -2.29 0.36
C GLY A 10 -1.43 -2.91 -0.98
N SER A 11 -2.70 -3.23 -1.22
CA SER A 11 -3.13 -3.78 -2.49
C SER A 11 -4.59 -3.46 -2.76
N GLY A 12 -4.91 -3.40 -4.05
CA GLY A 12 -6.26 -3.22 -4.54
C GLY A 12 -6.40 -3.80 -5.94
N SER A 13 -7.61 -4.25 -6.27
CA SER A 13 -7.94 -4.79 -7.60
C SER A 13 -9.39 -4.47 -7.94
N GLY A 14 -9.63 -4.13 -9.20
CA GLY A 14 -10.94 -3.70 -9.66
C GLY A 14 -10.87 -3.20 -11.09
N GLN A 15 -11.69 -2.21 -11.41
CA GLN A 15 -11.70 -1.56 -12.71
C GLN A 15 -11.64 -0.05 -12.53
N VAL A 16 -10.91 0.62 -13.44
CA VAL A 16 -10.92 2.07 -13.61
C VAL A 16 -11.44 2.33 -15.02
N ASP A 17 -12.55 3.06 -15.14
CA ASP A 17 -13.25 3.33 -16.41
C ASP A 17 -13.53 2.07 -17.25
N GLY A 18 -13.88 0.96 -16.58
CA GLY A 18 -14.17 -0.33 -17.22
C GLY A 18 -12.93 -1.13 -17.63
N VAL A 19 -11.72 -0.62 -17.38
CA VAL A 19 -10.46 -1.33 -17.67
C VAL A 19 -9.94 -1.98 -16.39
N PRO A 20 -9.53 -3.26 -16.42
CA PRO A 20 -8.92 -3.92 -15.27
C PRO A 20 -7.71 -3.14 -14.74
N PHE A 21 -7.74 -2.83 -13.44
CA PHE A 21 -6.70 -2.11 -12.73
C PHE A 21 -6.44 -2.76 -11.37
N GLY A 22 -5.17 -2.80 -10.96
CA GLY A 22 -4.79 -3.20 -9.62
C GLY A 22 -3.37 -2.77 -9.28
N PHE A 23 -2.97 -2.97 -8.03
CA PHE A 23 -1.62 -2.65 -7.59
C PHE A 23 -1.21 -3.49 -6.39
N ASN A 24 0.10 -3.61 -6.20
CA ASN A 24 0.73 -4.10 -4.99
C ASN A 24 1.83 -3.11 -4.61
N ILE A 25 1.83 -2.64 -3.37
CA ILE A 25 2.81 -1.71 -2.83
C ILE A 25 3.23 -2.15 -1.43
N GLY A 26 4.49 -1.93 -1.05
CA GLY A 26 4.97 -2.26 0.28
C GLY A 26 6.49 -2.16 0.42
N TYR A 27 6.93 -2.26 1.68
CA TYR A 27 8.33 -2.27 2.08
C TYR A 27 8.46 -2.73 3.55
N GLY A 28 9.71 -2.89 4.01
CA GLY A 28 10.04 -3.30 5.38
C GLY A 28 10.29 -4.79 5.54
N PHE A 29 10.11 -5.59 4.48
CA PHE A 29 10.47 -7.00 4.43
C PHE A 29 11.17 -7.36 3.11
N GLY A 30 12.09 -8.32 3.16
CA GLY A 30 12.81 -8.82 1.98
C GLY A 30 14.04 -8.00 1.58
N ASN A 31 14.81 -8.53 0.61
CA ASN A 31 15.95 -7.83 0.02
C ASN A 31 15.50 -7.13 -1.27
N THR A 32 15.41 -5.80 -1.23
CA THR A 32 15.01 -4.96 -2.36
C THR A 32 16.18 -4.44 -3.19
N SER A 33 17.41 -4.94 -2.98
CA SER A 33 18.61 -4.44 -3.66
C SER A 33 18.58 -4.52 -5.20
N ALA A 34 17.69 -5.35 -5.75
CA ALA A 34 17.53 -5.53 -7.19
C ALA A 34 16.22 -4.93 -7.74
N ALA A 35 15.12 -4.98 -6.97
CA ALA A 35 13.82 -4.41 -7.32
C ALA A 35 12.92 -4.34 -6.08
N SER A 36 12.02 -3.36 -6.04
CA SER A 36 10.93 -3.28 -5.07
C SER A 36 9.84 -4.33 -5.35
N GLU A 37 8.90 -4.52 -4.43
CA GLU A 37 7.67 -5.30 -4.66
C GLU A 37 6.54 -4.47 -5.32
N ASN A 38 6.81 -3.18 -5.59
CA ASN A 38 5.81 -2.21 -5.99
C ASN A 38 5.47 -2.30 -7.48
N VAL A 39 4.20 -2.46 -7.83
CA VAL A 39 3.76 -2.70 -9.20
C VAL A 39 2.32 -2.24 -9.41
N ILE A 40 2.05 -1.67 -10.57
CA ILE A 40 0.71 -1.37 -11.09
C ILE A 40 0.37 -2.43 -12.14
N PHE A 41 -0.86 -2.93 -12.12
CA PHE A 41 -1.42 -3.77 -13.16
C PHE A 41 -2.50 -2.99 -13.89
N TYR A 42 -2.37 -2.86 -15.21
CA TYR A 42 -3.36 -2.20 -16.05
C TYR A 42 -3.58 -2.99 -17.33
N ASN A 43 -4.84 -3.31 -17.65
CA ASN A 43 -5.23 -4.04 -18.86
C ASN A 43 -4.39 -5.32 -19.11
N GLY A 44 -4.11 -6.08 -18.04
CA GLY A 44 -3.33 -7.31 -18.10
C GLY A 44 -1.80 -7.13 -18.20
N LYS A 45 -1.29 -5.90 -18.14
CA LYS A 45 0.15 -5.60 -18.14
C LYS A 45 0.62 -5.14 -16.76
N ALA A 46 1.77 -5.64 -16.34
CA ALA A 46 2.47 -5.17 -15.14
C ALA A 46 3.39 -3.99 -15.49
N HIS A 47 3.38 -2.98 -14.64
CA HIS A 47 4.16 -1.75 -14.73
C HIS A 47 4.89 -1.56 -13.40
N LYS A 48 6.20 -1.77 -13.42
CA LYS A 48 7.03 -1.62 -12.22
C LYS A 48 7.14 -0.14 -11.85
N ILE A 49 7.02 0.13 -10.56
CA ILE A 49 7.25 1.44 -9.96
C ILE A 49 8.30 1.31 -8.85
N ASP A 50 8.93 2.43 -8.52
CA ASP A 50 9.98 2.49 -7.50
C ASP A 50 9.41 2.44 -6.06
N ASP A 51 10.18 2.88 -5.08
CA ASP A 51 9.82 2.81 -3.67
C ASP A 51 8.61 3.69 -3.37
N VAL A 52 7.64 3.15 -2.62
CA VAL A 52 6.41 3.86 -2.24
C VAL A 52 6.45 4.16 -0.75
N THR A 53 6.32 5.44 -0.39
CA THR A 53 6.24 5.89 1.00
C THR A 53 4.78 5.98 1.43
N PHE A 54 4.48 5.41 2.60
CA PHE A 54 3.15 5.47 3.20
C PHE A 54 3.17 6.54 4.29
N ASN A 55 2.48 7.65 4.07
CA ASN A 55 2.36 8.73 5.05
C ASN A 55 1.11 8.50 5.90
N ILE A 56 1.32 7.80 7.02
CA ILE A 56 0.26 7.37 7.94
C ILE A 56 0.34 8.26 9.19
N SER A 57 -0.81 8.81 9.63
CA SER A 57 -0.88 9.56 10.88
C SER A 57 -0.80 8.62 12.11
N GLU A 58 -0.78 9.18 13.32
CA GLU A 58 -0.86 8.37 14.53
C GLU A 58 -2.23 7.66 14.69
N ASN A 59 -3.31 8.21 14.11
CA ASN A 59 -4.61 7.55 14.10
C ASN A 59 -4.84 6.88 12.74
N TYR A 60 -4.93 5.56 12.73
CA TYR A 60 -5.10 4.75 11.51
C TYR A 60 -6.40 5.03 10.72
N THR A 61 -7.35 5.75 11.31
CA THR A 61 -8.60 6.19 10.65
C THR A 61 -8.51 7.57 10.01
N ASP A 62 -7.44 8.33 10.24
CA ASP A 62 -7.22 9.60 9.55
C ASP A 62 -6.81 9.36 8.08
N PRO A 63 -7.01 10.33 7.17
CA PRO A 63 -6.55 10.20 5.78
C PRO A 63 -5.03 9.96 5.69
N TRP A 64 -4.63 9.07 4.78
CA TRP A 64 -3.22 8.78 4.48
C TRP A 64 -2.87 9.26 3.08
N THR A 65 -1.58 9.40 2.80
CA THR A 65 -1.08 9.60 1.43
C THR A 65 0.00 8.60 1.06
N PHE A 66 0.11 8.34 -0.24
CA PHE A 66 1.06 7.39 -0.81
C PHE A 66 1.79 8.09 -1.95
N THR A 67 3.11 8.04 -1.92
CA THR A 67 3.99 8.71 -2.90
C THR A 67 5.09 7.75 -3.30
N SER A 68 5.16 7.44 -4.59
CA SER A 68 6.31 6.74 -5.18
C SER A 68 7.48 7.70 -5.43
N SER A 69 8.71 7.23 -5.27
CA SER A 69 9.91 8.05 -5.52
C SER A 69 10.09 8.46 -6.99
N ASP A 70 9.47 7.73 -7.93
CA ASP A 70 9.44 8.05 -9.36
C ASP A 70 8.23 8.94 -9.77
N GLY A 71 7.37 9.30 -8.81
CA GLY A 71 6.17 10.13 -9.02
C GLY A 71 5.06 9.47 -9.85
N ARG A 72 5.11 8.14 -10.03
CA ARG A 72 4.16 7.38 -10.86
C ARG A 72 2.98 6.83 -10.08
N PHE A 73 2.97 6.94 -8.77
CA PHE A 73 1.90 6.49 -7.89
C PHE A 73 1.71 7.51 -6.76
N GLU A 74 0.72 8.39 -6.93
CA GLU A 74 0.34 9.43 -5.97
C GLU A 74 -1.12 9.22 -5.58
N MET A 75 -1.38 8.85 -4.32
CA MET A 75 -2.74 8.55 -3.85
C MET A 75 -3.05 9.22 -2.51
N ASP A 76 -4.27 9.74 -2.41
CA ASP A 76 -4.94 10.01 -1.15
C ASP A 76 -5.79 8.79 -0.77
N PHE A 77 -5.75 8.40 0.50
CA PHE A 77 -6.51 7.28 1.02
C PHE A 77 -7.42 7.72 2.15
N VAL A 78 -8.70 7.39 2.03
CA VAL A 78 -9.71 7.64 3.05
C VAL A 78 -10.09 6.31 3.70
N PRO A 79 -9.68 6.06 4.95
CA PRO A 79 -10.07 4.87 5.69
C PRO A 79 -11.59 4.73 5.83
N ILE A 80 -12.08 3.50 5.78
CA ILE A 80 -13.48 3.14 6.06
C ILE A 80 -13.56 2.27 7.31
N ILE A 81 -12.74 1.22 7.40
CA ILE A 81 -12.68 0.31 8.54
C ILE A 81 -11.22 -0.03 8.83
N ASP A 82 -10.82 0.07 10.10
CA ASP A 82 -9.57 -0.50 10.60
C ASP A 82 -9.85 -1.86 11.25
N ARG A 83 -9.22 -2.92 10.71
CA ARG A 83 -9.18 -4.23 11.33
C ARG A 83 -7.88 -4.34 12.14
N ALA A 84 -7.95 -3.90 13.38
CA ALA A 84 -6.86 -4.06 14.34
C ALA A 84 -6.85 -5.46 14.97
N ALA A 85 -5.69 -6.11 15.00
CA ALA A 85 -5.46 -7.33 15.75
C ALA A 85 -4.22 -7.16 16.63
N VAL A 86 -4.44 -7.05 17.94
CA VAL A 86 -3.36 -7.01 18.94
C VAL A 86 -3.29 -8.37 19.61
N ILE A 87 -2.12 -9.01 19.53
CA ILE A 87 -1.80 -10.20 20.33
C ILE A 87 -0.64 -9.82 21.26
N ASP A 88 -0.91 -9.81 22.57
CA ASP A 88 0.09 -9.64 23.61
C ASP A 88 0.20 -10.94 24.43
N LEU A 89 1.25 -11.71 24.14
CA LEU A 89 1.59 -12.96 24.82
C LEU A 89 2.92 -12.84 25.56
N LYS A 90 3.09 -11.79 26.39
CA LYS A 90 4.22 -11.54 27.32
C LYS A 90 5.63 -11.39 26.70
N ALA A 91 5.92 -12.05 25.59
CA ALA A 91 7.18 -12.00 24.84
C ALA A 91 6.96 -11.75 23.35
N ILE A 92 5.78 -12.08 22.82
CA ILE A 92 5.38 -11.82 21.43
C ILE A 92 4.32 -10.71 21.44
N ILE A 93 4.63 -9.59 20.80
CA ILE A 93 3.68 -8.51 20.52
C ILE A 93 3.52 -8.46 19.01
N THR A 94 2.30 -8.68 18.53
CA THR A 94 1.93 -8.36 17.15
C THR A 94 0.89 -7.26 17.18
N ASP A 95 1.24 -6.10 16.66
CA ASP A 95 0.32 -4.98 16.45
C ASP A 95 0.09 -4.85 14.95
N GLN A 96 -1.09 -5.27 14.49
CA GLN A 96 -1.46 -5.33 13.09
C GLN A 96 -2.66 -4.43 12.84
N HIS A 97 -2.46 -3.39 12.04
CA HIS A 97 -3.52 -2.51 11.56
C HIS A 97 -3.70 -2.73 10.07
N GLN A 98 -4.77 -3.43 9.69
CA GLN A 98 -5.16 -3.61 8.30
C GLN A 98 -6.38 -2.73 8.01
N VAL A 99 -6.13 -1.64 7.30
CA VAL A 99 -7.13 -0.59 7.06
C VAL A 99 -7.69 -0.73 5.66
N PHE A 100 -9.00 -0.90 5.57
CA PHE A 100 -9.76 -0.91 4.33
C PHE A 100 -10.32 0.49 4.08
N GLY A 101 -10.21 0.97 2.84
CA GLY A 101 -10.61 2.32 2.50
C GLY A 101 -10.67 2.54 0.99
N LYS A 102 -10.71 3.81 0.60
CA LYS A 102 -10.76 4.22 -0.81
C LYS A 102 -9.55 5.07 -1.16
N MET A 103 -8.89 4.73 -2.26
CA MET A 103 -7.85 5.56 -2.86
C MET A 103 -8.41 6.44 -3.98
N SER A 104 -7.93 7.68 -4.04
CA SER A 104 -8.09 8.57 -5.19
C SER A 104 -6.76 9.23 -5.50
N GLY A 105 -6.43 9.42 -6.77
CA GLY A 105 -5.14 9.95 -7.16
C GLY A 105 -4.76 9.62 -8.59
N THR A 106 -3.46 9.44 -8.83
CA THR A 106 -2.89 9.24 -10.15
C THR A 106 -1.90 8.07 -10.16
N ALA A 107 -2.04 7.22 -11.17
CA ALA A 107 -1.04 6.23 -11.56
C ALA A 107 -0.48 6.54 -12.96
N ILE A 108 0.83 6.41 -13.18
CA ILE A 108 1.49 6.64 -14.47
C ILE A 108 2.13 5.34 -14.96
N LEU A 109 1.73 4.88 -16.15
CA LEU A 109 2.24 3.67 -16.78
C LEU A 109 3.61 3.89 -17.42
N ASP A 110 4.29 2.81 -17.86
CA ASP A 110 5.65 2.91 -18.41
C ASP A 110 5.72 3.71 -19.71
N ASP A 111 4.60 3.81 -20.44
CA ASP A 111 4.48 4.60 -21.66
C ASP A 111 4.10 6.07 -21.39
N GLY A 112 4.01 6.47 -20.11
CA GLY A 112 3.60 7.80 -19.68
C GLY A 112 2.08 8.01 -19.62
N THR A 113 1.27 6.99 -19.93
CA THR A 113 -0.20 7.10 -19.79
C THR A 113 -0.57 7.36 -18.34
N LYS A 114 -1.32 8.43 -18.11
CA LYS A 114 -1.85 8.81 -16.80
C LYS A 114 -3.23 8.19 -16.59
N ILE A 115 -3.40 7.45 -15.50
CA ILE A 115 -4.65 6.85 -15.05
C ILE A 115 -5.13 7.61 -13.82
N GLU A 116 -6.31 8.22 -13.91
CA GLU A 116 -6.96 8.85 -12.76
C GLU A 116 -7.76 7.82 -11.99
N ILE A 117 -7.52 7.77 -10.69
CA ILE A 117 -8.16 6.82 -9.78
C ILE A 117 -9.09 7.61 -8.89
N LYS A 118 -10.32 7.14 -8.72
CA LYS A 118 -11.31 7.79 -7.87
C LYS A 118 -12.11 6.76 -7.08
N ASP A 119 -12.20 6.99 -5.78
CA ASP A 119 -13.01 6.18 -4.85
C ASP A 119 -12.73 4.66 -4.95
N PHE A 120 -11.49 4.28 -5.28
CA PHE A 120 -11.11 2.91 -5.57
C PHE A 120 -10.91 2.11 -4.28
N LEU A 121 -11.70 1.07 -4.09
CA LEU A 121 -11.67 0.26 -2.87
C LEU A 121 -10.39 -0.59 -2.80
N CYS A 122 -9.66 -0.46 -1.70
CA CYS A 122 -8.42 -1.19 -1.47
C CYS A 122 -8.14 -1.30 0.04
N PHE A 123 -7.00 -1.88 0.39
CA PHE A 123 -6.50 -1.87 1.76
C PHE A 123 -5.04 -1.46 1.81
N ALA A 124 -4.62 -0.98 2.98
CA ALA A 124 -3.23 -0.76 3.34
C ALA A 124 -3.03 -1.14 4.81
N GLU A 125 -1.87 -1.67 5.14
CA GLU A 125 -1.53 -2.14 6.47
C GLU A 125 -0.17 -1.62 6.92
N LYS A 126 -0.09 -1.40 8.24
CA LYS A 126 1.16 -1.21 8.99
C LYS A 126 1.18 -2.26 10.08
N VAL A 127 2.24 -3.06 10.08
CA VAL A 127 2.42 -4.13 11.06
C VAL A 127 3.71 -3.91 11.83
N HIS A 128 3.61 -4.05 13.15
CA HIS A 128 4.75 -4.10 14.05
C HIS A 128 4.78 -5.46 14.76
N ASN A 129 5.84 -6.23 14.55
CA ASN A 129 6.07 -7.49 15.24
C ASN A 129 7.31 -7.41 16.12
N LYS A 130 7.13 -7.77 17.39
CA LYS A 130 8.20 -7.95 18.36
C LYS A 130 8.14 -9.38 18.90
N TYR A 131 9.22 -10.14 18.75
CA TYR A 131 9.30 -11.58 19.05
C TYR A 131 10.17 -11.90 20.24
#